data_AF-X1THX0-F1
#
_entry.id   AF-X1THX0-F1
#
_cell.length_a   1.000
_cell.length_b   1.000
_cell.length_c   1.000
_cell.angle_alpha   90.00
_cell.angle_beta   90.00
_cell.angle_gamma   90.00
#
_symmetry.space_group_name_H-M   'P 1'
#
loop_
_entity.id
_entity.type
_entity.pdbx_description
1 polymer ?
#
loop_
_entity_poly.entity_id
_entity_poly.type
_entity_poly.pdbx_seq_one_letter_code
_entity_poly.pdbx_strand_id
1 'polypeptide(L)'
;MAKELSFKDYAIVSCGTLAPELNYLRKQGFLDAKKIVYTKPGRHEIPKELESQLIEKINAAKELSKRIMIVYGGKFCYVNADNPYRTMDTMIQEQEEGLRQQRKRYRAFDCR
;
A
#
# COMPACT_ATOMS: atom_id res chain seq x y z
N MET A 1 6.36 12.02 26.58
CA MET A 1 5.39 12.62 25.65
C MET A 1 5.26 11.71 24.45
N ALA A 2 4.10 11.09 24.23
CA ALA A 2 3.86 10.28 23.05
C ALA A 2 3.82 11.22 21.84
N LYS A 3 4.70 10.99 20.86
CA LYS A 3 4.67 11.70 19.60
C LYS A 3 3.32 11.43 18.95
N GLU A 4 2.49 12.47 18.75
CA GLU A 4 1.26 12.32 17.97
C GLU A 4 1.62 11.71 16.61
N LEU A 5 1.09 10.52 16.36
CA LEU A 5 1.28 9.83 15.09
C LEU A 5 0.36 10.51 14.08
N SER A 6 0.93 11.35 13.23
CA SER A 6 0.20 11.97 12.11
C SER A 6 0.69 11.42 10.77
N PHE A 7 -0.28 11.20 9.89
CA PHE A 7 -0.14 10.73 8.52
C PHE A 7 -0.39 11.83 7.49
N LYS A 8 -0.57 13.10 7.90
CA LYS A 8 -0.86 14.24 7.01
C LYS A 8 0.14 14.43 5.87
N ASP A 9 1.38 14.01 6.06
CA ASP A 9 2.42 14.06 5.03
C ASP A 9 2.48 12.81 4.15
N TYR A 10 1.60 11.82 4.35
CA TYR A 10 1.64 10.55 3.63
C TYR A 10 0.53 10.46 2.57
N ALA A 11 0.90 9.99 1.39
CA ALA A 11 -0.02 9.40 0.44
C ALA A 11 -0.04 7.88 0.66
N ILE A 12 -1.23 7.29 0.78
CA ILE A 12 -1.38 5.85 1.01
C ILE A 12 -1.80 5.16 -0.28
N VAL A 13 -1.10 4.10 -0.68
CA VAL A 13 -1.51 3.22 -1.80
C VAL A 13 -1.97 1.90 -1.22
N SER A 14 -3.19 1.47 -1.55
CA SER A 14 -3.76 0.24 -1.01
C SER A 14 -4.60 -0.55 -2.01
N CYS A 15 -4.83 -1.83 -1.73
CA CYS A 15 -5.79 -2.64 -2.47
C CYS A 15 -7.22 -2.11 -2.23
N GLY A 16 -8.05 -2.04 -3.27
CA GLY A 16 -9.46 -1.66 -3.11
C GLY A 16 -10.25 -2.55 -2.15
N THR A 17 -9.79 -3.78 -1.90
CA THR A 17 -10.39 -4.68 -0.89
C THR A 17 -10.26 -4.12 0.54
N LEU A 18 -9.23 -3.32 0.83
CA LEU A 18 -8.99 -2.71 2.15
C LEU A 18 -9.64 -1.33 2.31
N ALA A 19 -10.42 -0.89 1.31
CA ALA A 19 -11.08 0.41 1.34
C ALA A 19 -12.05 0.56 2.53
N PRO A 20 -12.89 -0.43 2.90
CA PRO A 20 -13.79 -0.29 4.04
C PRO A 20 -13.05 0.01 5.35
N GLU A 21 -11.98 -0.73 5.64
CA GLU A 21 -11.20 -0.61 6.88
C GLU A 21 -10.44 0.72 6.93
N LEU A 22 -9.75 1.09 5.85
CA LEU A 22 -8.97 2.34 5.81
C LEU A 22 -9.88 3.58 5.84
N ASN A 23 -11.03 3.53 5.18
CA ASN A 23 -12.01 4.61 5.24
C ASN A 23 -12.65 4.72 6.63
N TYR A 24 -12.90 3.60 7.30
CA TYR A 24 -13.37 3.59 8.68
C TYR A 24 -12.33 4.25 9.62
N LEU A 25 -11.05 3.87 9.54
CA LEU A 25 -9.99 4.49 10.34
C LEU A 25 -9.85 5.99 10.08
N ARG A 26 -10.03 6.41 8.82
CA ARG A 26 -10.06 7.83 8.47
C ARG A 26 -11.25 8.55 9.09
N LYS A 27 -12.44 7.95 9.05
CA LYS A 27 -13.66 8.51 9.64
C LYS A 27 -13.55 8.66 11.16
N GLN A 28 -12.85 7.74 11.83
CA GLN A 28 -12.59 7.80 13.28
C GLN A 28 -11.49 8.82 13.66
N GLY A 29 -10.87 9.50 12.69
CA GLY A 29 -9.78 10.44 12.95
C GLY A 29 -8.44 9.78 13.29
N PHE A 30 -8.36 8.44 13.28
CA PHE A 30 -7.11 7.72 13.51
C PHE A 30 -6.14 7.86 12.32
N LEU A 31 -6.69 7.94 11.10
CA LEU A 31 -5.91 8.05 9.87
C LEU A 31 -6.16 9.39 9.19
N ASP A 32 -5.28 10.37 9.41
CA ASP A 32 -5.33 11.73 8.86
C ASP A 32 -4.48 11.88 7.58
N ALA A 33 -4.38 10.82 6.78
CA ALA A 33 -3.57 10.80 5.57
C ALA A 33 -4.00 11.83 4.51
N LYS A 34 -3.03 12.42 3.80
CA LYS A 34 -3.27 13.43 2.76
C LYS A 34 -4.21 12.91 1.68
N LYS A 35 -3.96 11.69 1.22
CA LYS A 35 -4.78 10.98 0.23
C LYS A 35 -4.58 9.47 0.39
N ILE A 36 -5.65 8.73 0.14
CA ILE A 36 -5.61 7.27 -0.03
C ILE A 36 -5.98 6.98 -1.49
N VAL A 37 -5.14 6.19 -2.16
CA VAL A 37 -5.27 5.77 -3.55
C VAL A 37 -5.45 4.26 -3.56
N TYR A 38 -6.49 3.79 -4.25
CA TYR A 38 -6.83 2.38 -4.29
C TYR A 38 -6.57 1.77 -5.67
N THR A 39 -6.02 0.55 -5.71
CA THR A 39 -6.06 -0.30 -6.91
C THR A 39 -7.41 -1.01 -7.02
N LYS A 40 -7.74 -1.55 -8.20
CA LYS A 40 -8.95 -2.35 -8.38
C LYS A 40 -8.90 -3.59 -7.48
N PRO A 41 -9.98 -3.93 -6.75
CA PRO A 41 -10.03 -5.14 -5.94
C PRO A 41 -9.98 -6.40 -6.81
N GLY A 42 -9.55 -7.52 -6.23
CA GLY A 42 -9.66 -8.85 -6.85
C GLY A 42 -8.65 -9.19 -7.95
N ARG A 43 -7.62 -8.38 -8.18
CA ARG A 43 -6.65 -8.61 -9.27
C ARG A 43 -5.50 -9.57 -8.94
N HIS A 44 -5.63 -10.40 -7.91
CA HIS A 44 -4.58 -11.36 -7.54
C HIS A 44 -4.40 -12.49 -8.56
N GLU A 45 -5.43 -12.76 -9.38
CA GLU A 45 -5.42 -13.78 -10.43
C GLU A 45 -4.75 -13.31 -11.73
N ILE A 46 -4.52 -12.00 -11.89
CA ILE A 46 -3.86 -11.41 -13.07
C ILE A 46 -2.65 -10.57 -12.60
N PRO A 47 -1.50 -11.21 -12.31
CA PRO A 47 -0.32 -10.54 -11.74
C PRO A 47 0.15 -9.33 -12.56
N LYS A 48 0.11 -9.43 -13.90
CA LYS A 48 0.52 -8.33 -14.80
C LYS A 48 -0.36 -7.09 -14.64
N GLU A 49 -1.68 -7.26 -14.59
CA GLU A 49 -2.60 -6.13 -14.37
C GLU A 49 -2.41 -5.50 -12.99
N LEU A 50 -2.19 -6.34 -11.97
CA LEU A 50 -1.96 -5.87 -10.61
C LEU A 50 -0.67 -5.07 -10.51
N GLU A 51 0.39 -5.54 -11.16
CA GLU A 51 1.69 -4.86 -11.23
C GLU A 51 1.57 -3.50 -11.93
N SER A 52 0.95 -3.45 -13.12
CA SER A 52 0.74 -2.19 -13.84
C SER A 52 -0.09 -1.19 -13.02
N GLN A 53 -1.16 -1.66 -12.36
CA GLN A 53 -1.97 -0.80 -11.49
C GLN A 53 -1.19 -0.30 -10.27
N LEU A 54 -0.38 -1.15 -9.65
CA LEU A 54 0.44 -0.77 -8.51
C LEU A 54 1.41 0.35 -8.90
N ILE A 55 2.13 0.19 -10.02
CA ILE A 55 3.07 1.19 -10.54
C ILE A 55 2.34 2.51 -10.84
N GLU A 56 1.20 2.45 -11.53
CA GLU A 56 0.38 3.63 -11.83
C GLU A 56 -0.03 4.36 -10.55
N LYS A 57 -0.52 3.63 -9.54
CA LYS A 57 -0.96 4.25 -8.27
C LYS A 57 0.19 4.78 -7.43
N ILE A 58 1.35 4.12 -7.45
CA ILE A 58 2.57 4.64 -6.81
C ILE A 58 2.99 5.95 -7.47
N ASN A 59 2.98 6.03 -8.80
CA ASN A 59 3.34 7.26 -9.52
C ASN A 59 2.36 8.40 -9.22
N ALA A 60 1.06 8.13 -9.22
CA ALA A 60 0.06 9.12 -8.80
C ALA A 60 0.27 9.56 -7.33
N ALA A 61 0.67 8.64 -6.43
CA ALA A 61 0.97 8.97 -5.05
C ALA A 61 2.24 9.83 -4.89
N LYS A 62 3.26 9.64 -5.75
CA LYS A 62 4.48 10.47 -5.80
C LYS A 62 4.17 11.93 -6.13
N GLU A 63 3.20 12.19 -7.00
CA GLU A 63 2.75 13.56 -7.32
C GLU A 63 2.02 14.23 -6.14
N LEU A 64 1.38 13.42 -5.28
CA LEU A 64 0.60 13.92 -4.15
C LEU A 64 1.43 14.17 -2.90
N SER A 65 2.44 13.32 -2.63
CA SER A 65 3.32 13.50 -1.47
C SER A 65 4.71 12.89 -1.65
N LYS A 66 5.67 13.51 -0.95
CA LYS A 66 7.04 13.00 -0.81
C LYS A 66 7.13 11.73 0.05
N ARG A 67 6.14 11.46 0.90
CA ARG A 67 6.08 10.23 1.72
C ARG A 67 4.94 9.36 1.24
N ILE A 68 5.25 8.11 0.92
CA ILE A 68 4.29 7.13 0.43
C ILE A 68 4.25 5.96 1.39
N MET A 69 3.04 5.53 1.76
CA MET A 69 2.83 4.33 2.56
C MET A 69 2.04 3.32 1.73
N ILE A 70 2.59 2.12 1.59
CA ILE A 70 1.97 1.06 0.78
C ILE A 70 1.35 0.04 1.73
N VAL A 71 0.04 -0.17 1.63
CA VAL A 71 -0.76 -1.03 2.51
C VAL A 71 -1.45 -2.09 1.66
N TYR A 72 -0.90 -3.30 1.65
CA TYR A 72 -1.50 -4.45 1.00
C TYR A 72 -1.77 -5.55 2.04
N GLY A 73 -2.68 -6.46 1.70
CA GLY A 73 -2.98 -7.61 2.54
C GLY A 73 -1.80 -8.59 2.64
N GLY A 74 -2.09 -9.75 3.21
CA GLY A 74 -1.09 -10.79 3.49
C GLY A 74 -0.45 -11.42 2.26
N LYS A 75 0.27 -12.52 2.50
CA LYS A 75 1.12 -13.21 1.51
C LYS A 75 0.42 -13.64 0.20
N PHE A 76 -0.92 -13.71 0.19
CA PHE A 76 -1.70 -14.20 -0.94
C PHE A 76 -2.32 -13.11 -1.83
N CYS A 77 -2.03 -11.83 -1.57
CA CYS A 77 -2.58 -10.74 -2.41
C CYS A 77 -1.94 -10.63 -3.79
N TYR A 78 -0.81 -11.29 -4.03
CA TYR A 78 -0.15 -11.42 -5.32
C TYR A 78 0.33 -12.86 -5.45
N VAL A 79 -0.20 -13.59 -6.42
CA VAL A 79 0.17 -14.99 -6.68
C VAL A 79 0.61 -15.09 -8.13
N ASN A 80 1.90 -15.25 -8.35
CA ASN A 80 2.47 -15.43 -9.68
C ASN A 80 2.81 -16.92 -9.86
N ALA A 81 2.01 -17.60 -10.69
CA ALA A 81 2.19 -19.03 -10.97
C ALA A 81 3.44 -19.31 -11.82
N ASP A 82 3.82 -18.38 -12.71
CA ASP A 82 4.99 -18.50 -13.58
C ASP A 82 6.30 -18.24 -12.84
N ASN A 83 6.29 -17.33 -11.86
CA ASN A 83 7.43 -17.04 -10.99
C ASN A 83 7.00 -16.91 -9.53
N PRO A 84 7.02 -18.00 -8.74
CA PRO A 84 6.56 -18.00 -7.35
C PRO A 84 7.46 -17.18 -6.40
N TYR A 85 8.65 -16.77 -6.85
CA TYR A 85 9.56 -15.90 -6.09
C TYR A 85 9.28 -14.41 -6.31
N ARG A 86 8.52 -14.02 -7.36
CA ARG A 86 8.09 -12.63 -7.55
C ARG A 86 6.97 -12.33 -6.54
N THR A 87 7.12 -11.27 -5.77
CA THR A 87 6.19 -10.90 -4.71
C THR A 87 5.86 -9.40 -4.76
N MET A 88 4.83 -8.98 -4.00
CA MET A 88 4.58 -7.55 -3.78
C MET A 88 5.82 -6.83 -3.25
N ASP A 89 6.57 -7.47 -2.36
CA ASP A 89 7.78 -6.89 -1.77
C ASP A 89 8.84 -6.60 -2.85
N THR A 90 9.08 -7.52 -3.78
CA THR A 90 10.07 -7.32 -4.86
C THR A 90 9.63 -6.22 -5.83
N MET A 91 8.35 -6.18 -6.22
CA MET A 91 7.84 -5.13 -7.12
C MET A 91 7.92 -3.74 -6.47
N ILE A 92 7.63 -3.65 -5.16
CA ILE A 92 7.75 -2.38 -4.44
C ILE A 92 9.20 -1.93 -4.36
N GLN A 93 10.15 -2.85 -4.11
CA GLN A 93 11.58 -2.55 -4.07
C GLN A 93 12.11 -2.03 -5.40
N GLU A 94 11.65 -2.58 -6.52
CA GLU A 94 12.00 -2.07 -7.87
C GLU A 94 11.57 -0.60 -8.05
N GLN A 95 10.52 -0.14 -7.35
CA GLN A 95 10.09 1.25 -7.37
C GLN A 95 10.82 2.13 -6.32
N GLU A 96 11.59 1.53 -5.42
CA GLU A 96 12.30 2.20 -4.31
C GLU A 96 13.64 2.82 -4.71
N GLU A 97 14.24 2.50 -5.88
CA GLU A 97 15.47 3.19 -6.35
C GLU A 97 15.29 4.72 -6.52
N GLY A 98 14.06 5.24 -6.43
CA GLY A 98 13.75 6.67 -6.34
C GLY A 98 13.04 7.14 -5.05
N LEU A 99 12.83 6.30 -4.04
CA LEU A 99 12.07 6.63 -2.82
C LEU A 99 12.96 6.54 -1.58
N ARG A 100 13.33 7.69 -1.00
CA ARG A 100 14.07 7.78 0.27
C ARG A 100 13.24 7.20 1.43
N GLN A 101 13.39 5.89 1.63
CA GLN A 101 13.60 5.16 2.89
C GLN A 101 12.86 5.67 4.14
N GLN A 102 11.64 5.18 4.36
CA GLN A 102 11.12 4.83 5.69
C GLN A 102 10.13 3.65 5.58
N ARG A 103 10.67 2.42 5.45
CA ARG A 103 9.88 1.20 5.59
C ARG A 103 9.56 0.96 7.07
N LYS A 104 8.31 1.12 7.49
CA LYS A 104 7.77 0.43 8.66
C LYS A 104 6.79 -0.62 8.16
N ARG A 105 7.22 -1.89 8.16
CA ARG A 105 6.35 -3.03 7.87
C ARG A 105 5.43 -3.22 9.07
N TYR A 106 4.24 -2.65 9.01
CA TYR A 106 3.19 -2.96 9.98
C TYR A 106 2.57 -4.29 9.57
N ARG A 107 2.98 -5.38 10.23
CA ARG A 107 2.20 -6.63 10.20
C ARG A 107 1.03 -6.44 11.16
N ALA A 108 -0.19 -6.37 10.63
CA ALA A 108 -1.36 -6.67 11.44
C ALA A 108 -1.30 -8.18 11.73
N PHE A 109 -1.02 -8.53 12.99
CA PHE A 109 -1.25 -9.88 13.47
C PHE A 109 -2.74 -9.98 13.78
N ASP A 110 -3.42 -10.91 13.11
CA ASP A 110 -4.76 -11.33 13.49
C ASP A 110 -4.65 -11.92 14.91
N CYS A 111 -5.25 -11.24 15.88
CA CYS A 111 -5.25 -11.67 17.27
C CYS A 111 -6.47 -12.60 17.42
N ARG A 112 -6.23 -13.91 17.29
CA ARG A 112 -7.18 -14.93 17.75
C ARG A 112 -7.08 -15.08 19.26
#